data_AF-A0A841VHZ6-F1
#
_entry.id   AF-A0A841VHZ6-F1
#
_cell.length_a   1.000
_cell.length_b   1.000
_cell.length_c   1.000
_cell.angle_alpha   90.00
_cell.angle_beta   90.00
_cell.angle_gamma   90.00
#
_symmetry.space_group_name_H-M   'P 1'
#
loop_
_entity.id
_entity.type
_entity.pdbx_description
1 polymer ?
#
loop_
_entity_poly.entity_id
_entity_poly.type
_entity_poly.pdbx_seq_one_letter_code
_entity_poly.pdbx_strand_id
1 'polypeptide(L)'
;MKYFFLSEGWAVARVWASDGLWQVTAWRRQPDIQRMNICLVEENELLWLYRVEEAILTIEVKPTIPVTAGTTIGQVVLKRLMSAEQVIERLNTAEAKCQLQNIHLVVQ
;
A
#
# COMPACT_ATOMS: atom_id res chain seq x y z
N MET A 1 -8.09 7.47 -8.94
CA MET A 1 -7.14 6.51 -8.34
C MET A 1 -7.50 6.32 -6.88
N LYS A 2 -7.22 5.13 -6.32
CA LYS A 2 -7.42 4.82 -4.91
C LYS A 2 -6.08 4.68 -4.20
N TYR A 3 -6.10 4.66 -2.89
CA TYR A 3 -4.89 4.64 -2.08
C TYR A 3 -5.00 3.73 -0.86
N PHE A 4 -3.87 3.27 -0.33
CA PHE A 4 -3.82 2.62 0.98
C PHE A 4 -2.43 2.78 1.60
N PHE A 5 -2.34 2.61 2.92
CA PHE A 5 -1.08 2.58 3.65
C PHE A 5 -0.66 1.14 3.97
N LEU A 6 0.61 0.82 3.80
CA LEU A 6 1.17 -0.51 4.05
C LEU A 6 2.43 -0.43 4.89
N SER A 7 2.48 -1.21 5.96
CA SER A 7 3.66 -1.29 6.83
C SER A 7 4.87 -1.81 6.07
N GLU A 8 6.05 -1.32 6.42
CA GLU A 8 7.31 -1.89 5.96
C GLU A 8 7.40 -3.38 6.34
N GLY A 9 8.00 -4.20 5.46
CA GLY A 9 8.02 -5.66 5.65
C GLY A 9 6.72 -6.38 5.27
N TRP A 10 5.77 -5.70 4.62
CA TRP A 10 4.57 -6.30 4.03
C TRP A 10 4.54 -6.13 2.50
N ALA A 11 3.88 -7.06 1.83
CA ALA A 11 3.69 -7.05 0.37
C ALA A 11 2.27 -7.41 -0.03
N VAL A 12 1.85 -6.95 -1.20
CA VAL A 12 0.58 -7.32 -1.82
C VAL A 12 0.58 -8.81 -2.15
N ALA A 13 -0.49 -9.51 -1.76
CA ALA A 13 -0.70 -10.93 -2.00
C ALA A 13 -1.76 -11.19 -3.07
N ARG A 14 -2.95 -10.60 -2.90
CA ARG A 14 -4.09 -10.77 -3.80
C ARG A 14 -4.81 -9.44 -4.02
N VAL A 15 -5.39 -9.27 -5.20
CA VAL A 15 -6.07 -8.05 -5.63
C VAL A 15 -7.40 -8.45 -6.23
N TRP A 16 -8.48 -7.76 -5.87
CA TRP A 16 -9.81 -7.99 -6.44
C TRP A 16 -10.33 -6.75 -7.14
N ALA A 17 -11.01 -6.98 -8.26
CA ALA A 17 -11.81 -6.01 -9.00
C ALA A 17 -13.29 -6.46 -8.98
N SER A 18 -14.16 -5.75 -9.69
CA SER A 18 -15.60 -6.05 -9.71
C SER A 18 -15.94 -7.41 -10.31
N ASP A 19 -15.08 -7.94 -11.18
CA ASP A 19 -15.21 -9.26 -11.82
C ASP A 19 -14.59 -10.39 -10.98
N GLY A 20 -14.05 -10.08 -9.79
CA GLY A 20 -13.48 -11.05 -8.86
C GLY A 20 -11.98 -10.87 -8.65
N LEU A 21 -11.28 -11.98 -8.38
CA LEU A 21 -9.82 -11.95 -8.18
C LEU A 21 -9.13 -11.54 -9.49
N TRP A 22 -8.22 -10.58 -9.42
CA TRP A 22 -7.48 -10.10 -10.58
C TRP A 22 -6.76 -11.25 -11.29
N GLN A 23 -7.17 -11.55 -12.52
CA GLN A 23 -6.54 -12.56 -13.37
C GLN A 23 -5.80 -11.86 -14.51
N VAL A 24 -4.49 -12.07 -14.59
CA VAL A 24 -3.65 -11.52 -15.67
C VAL A 24 -4.13 -11.98 -17.05
N THR A 25 -4.69 -13.17 -17.17
CA THR A 25 -5.25 -13.68 -18.44
C THR A 25 -6.48 -12.91 -18.90
N ALA A 26 -7.36 -12.50 -17.98
CA ALA A 26 -8.55 -11.71 -18.29
C ALA A 26 -8.19 -10.25 -18.57
N TRP A 27 -7.32 -9.67 -17.74
CA TRP A 27 -6.93 -8.26 -17.80
C TRP A 27 -5.78 -7.96 -18.77
N ARG A 28 -5.07 -9.01 -19.21
CA ARG A 28 -3.87 -8.96 -20.07
C ARG A 28 -2.70 -8.17 -19.49
N ARG A 29 -2.72 -7.85 -18.20
CA ARG A 29 -1.65 -7.16 -17.46
C ARG A 29 -1.77 -7.38 -15.95
N GLN A 30 -0.70 -7.02 -15.25
CA GLN A 30 -0.70 -6.89 -13.80
C GLN A 30 -1.51 -5.65 -13.38
N PRO A 31 -2.07 -5.63 -12.15
CA PRO A 31 -2.66 -4.42 -11.59
C PRO A 31 -1.60 -3.32 -11.43
N ASP A 32 -1.98 -2.07 -11.67
CA ASP A 32 -1.12 -0.91 -11.42
C ASP A 32 -1.17 -0.54 -9.93
N ILE A 33 -0.05 -0.76 -9.25
CA ILE A 33 0.15 -0.50 -7.82
C ILE A 33 1.52 0.16 -7.66
N GLN A 34 1.52 1.41 -7.22
CA GLN A 34 2.74 2.21 -7.09
C GLN A 34 2.95 2.66 -5.65
N ARG A 35 4.12 2.35 -5.08
CA ARG A 35 4.56 2.95 -3.81
C ARG A 35 4.92 4.41 -4.04
N MET A 36 4.32 5.31 -3.28
CA MET A 36 4.64 6.73 -3.27
C MET A 36 5.80 7.00 -2.31
N ASN A 37 6.47 8.13 -2.48
CA ASN A 37 7.56 8.58 -1.61
C ASN A 37 7.05 9.29 -0.34
N ILE A 38 5.90 8.86 0.18
CA ILE A 38 5.23 9.44 1.35
C ILE A 38 4.91 8.29 2.30
N CYS A 39 5.17 8.47 3.59
CA CYS A 39 4.82 7.52 4.63
C CYS A 39 4.26 8.21 5.88
N LEU A 40 3.54 7.43 6.69
CA LEU A 40 3.21 7.77 8.06
C LEU A 40 4.15 7.03 9.01
N VAL A 41 4.34 7.61 10.19
CA VAL A 41 4.99 6.98 11.34
C VAL A 41 3.94 6.78 12.42
N GLU A 42 3.66 5.54 12.77
CA GLU A 42 2.69 5.17 13.80
C GLU A 42 3.31 4.11 14.70
N GLU A 43 3.34 4.31 16.02
CA GLU A 43 3.89 3.34 16.98
C GLU A 43 5.31 2.83 16.63
N ASN A 44 6.14 3.71 16.04
CA ASN A 44 7.49 3.39 15.56
C ASN A 44 7.54 2.45 14.34
N GLU A 45 6.42 2.25 13.64
CA GLU A 45 6.32 1.60 12.35
C GLU A 45 6.21 2.61 11.20
N LEU A 46 6.80 2.27 10.05
CA LEU A 46 6.66 3.03 8.81
C LEU A 46 5.55 2.46 7.94
N LEU A 47 4.57 3.30 7.61
CA LEU A 47 3.42 2.98 6.76
C LEU A 47 3.55 3.73 5.43
N TRP A 48 3.97 3.06 4.37
CA TRP A 48 4.14 3.66 3.05
C TRP A 48 2.79 3.84 2.34
N LEU A 49 2.59 4.99 1.70
CA LEU A 49 1.44 5.25 0.86
C LEU A 49 1.59 4.53 -0.49
N TYR A 50 0.57 3.79 -0.90
CA TYR A 50 0.47 3.18 -2.21
C TYR A 50 -0.71 3.79 -2.98
N ARG A 51 -0.50 4.08 -4.26
CA ARG A 51 -1.52 4.45 -5.23
C ARG A 51 -1.89 3.22 -6.04
N VAL A 52 -3.19 3.02 -6.27
CA VAL A 52 -3.72 1.94 -7.08
C VAL A 52 -4.78 2.45 -8.07
N GLU A 53 -5.00 1.70 -9.13
CA GLU A 53 -6.01 2.03 -10.13
C GLU A 53 -7.45 1.92 -9.61
N GLU A 54 -8.38 2.64 -10.25
CA GLU A 54 -9.79 2.70 -9.83
C GLU A 54 -10.49 1.34 -9.84
N ALA A 55 -10.13 0.46 -10.78
CA ALA A 55 -10.75 -0.85 -10.93
C ALA A 55 -10.56 -1.75 -9.71
N ILE A 56 -9.54 -1.48 -8.88
CA ILE A 56 -9.24 -2.28 -7.70
C ILE A 56 -10.23 -1.93 -6.58
N LEU A 57 -10.83 -2.97 -6.00
CA LEU A 57 -11.79 -2.87 -4.90
C LEU A 57 -11.18 -3.28 -3.56
N THR A 58 -10.38 -4.34 -3.57
CA THR A 58 -9.82 -4.93 -2.35
C THR A 58 -8.38 -5.38 -2.60
N ILE A 59 -7.53 -5.19 -1.59
CA ILE A 59 -6.14 -5.65 -1.60
C ILE A 59 -5.90 -6.46 -0.34
N GLU A 60 -5.43 -7.68 -0.51
CA GLU A 60 -4.86 -8.50 0.55
C GLU A 60 -3.36 -8.33 0.57
N VAL A 61 -2.81 -8.21 1.77
CA VAL A 61 -1.37 -8.12 2.01
C VAL A 61 -0.91 -9.21 2.96
N LYS A 62 0.37 -9.54 2.89
CA LYS A 62 1.04 -10.52 3.74
C LYS A 62 2.43 -10.03 4.15
N PRO A 63 3.00 -10.52 5.27
CA PRO A 63 4.39 -10.26 5.63
C PRO A 63 5.35 -10.79 4.56
N THR A 64 6.44 -10.07 4.29
CA THR A 64 7.50 -10.50 3.36
C THR A 64 8.41 -11.54 3.97
N ILE A 65 8.65 -11.45 5.28
CA ILE A 65 9.40 -12.46 6.04
C ILE A 65 8.36 -13.33 6.77
N PRO A 66 8.36 -14.66 6.56
CA PRO A 66 7.51 -15.54 7.34
C PRO A 66 7.86 -15.38 8.83
N VAL A 67 6.88 -15.04 9.66
CA VAL A 67 7.08 -15.04 11.11
C VAL A 67 7.51 -16.47 11.49
N THR A 68 8.69 -16.58 12.11
CA THR A 68 9.36 -17.86 12.36
C THR A 68 8.42 -18.83 13.07
N ALA A 69 8.46 -20.10 12.63
CA ALA A 69 7.57 -21.19 13.01
C ALA A 69 7.20 -21.20 14.51
N GLY A 70 5.94 -20.89 14.81
CA GLY A 70 5.39 -20.96 16.17
C GLY A 70 4.08 -20.18 16.36
N THR A 71 3.84 -19.15 15.56
CA THR A 71 2.62 -18.34 15.63
C THR A 71 1.88 -18.33 14.30
N THR A 72 0.76 -19.07 14.29
CA THR A 72 -0.45 -18.90 13.48
C THR A 72 -0.33 -18.84 11.94
N ILE A 73 -1.06 -19.75 11.31
CA ILE A 73 -1.40 -19.83 9.89
C ILE A 73 -1.54 -18.44 9.25
N GLY A 74 -0.80 -18.24 8.15
CA GLY A 74 -1.03 -17.25 7.09
C GLY A 74 -1.60 -15.91 7.54
N GLN A 75 -0.78 -15.06 8.16
CA GLN A 75 -1.15 -13.68 8.44
C GLN A 75 -1.39 -12.94 7.12
N VAL A 76 -2.65 -12.85 6.72
CA VAL A 76 -3.10 -12.03 5.60
C VAL A 76 -4.12 -11.02 6.11
N VAL A 77 -4.02 -9.78 5.63
CA VAL A 77 -4.89 -8.68 6.07
C VAL A 77 -5.44 -7.98 4.84
N LEU A 78 -6.73 -7.63 4.88
CA LEU A 78 -7.34 -6.78 3.86
C LEU A 78 -7.08 -5.31 4.16
N LYS A 79 -6.58 -4.56 3.18
CA LYS A 79 -6.38 -3.13 3.31
C LYS A 79 -7.61 -2.37 2.84
N ARG A 80 -8.07 -1.45 3.69
CA ARG A 80 -9.08 -0.46 3.32
C ARG A 80 -8.48 0.51 2.29
N LEU A 81 -9.15 0.65 1.15
CA LEU A 81 -8.82 1.65 0.15
C LEU A 81 -9.41 3.01 0.55
N MET A 82 -8.73 4.07 0.15
CA MET A 82 -9.00 5.46 0.52
C MET A 82 -9.04 6.34 -0.73
N SER A 83 -9.82 7.42 -0.68
CA SER A 83 -9.76 8.51 -1.66
C SER A 83 -8.56 9.42 -1.40
N ALA A 84 -8.26 10.32 -2.34
CA ALA A 84 -7.20 11.31 -2.16
C ALA A 84 -7.50 12.26 -0.98
N GLU A 85 -8.75 12.66 -0.80
CA GLU A 85 -9.20 13.53 0.28
C GLU A 85 -8.99 12.86 1.64
N GLN A 86 -9.35 11.58 1.75
CA GLN A 86 -9.13 10.79 2.97
C GLN A 86 -7.64 10.61 3.28
N VAL A 87 -6.79 10.46 2.25
CA VAL A 87 -5.34 10.41 2.42
C VAL A 87 -4.82 11.74 2.95
N ILE A 88 -5.25 12.88 2.38
CA ILE A 88 -4.83 14.21 2.84
C ILE A 88 -5.25 14.44 4.30
N GLU A 89 -6.49 14.09 4.65
CA GLU A 89 -6.99 14.19 6.03
C GLU A 89 -6.16 13.32 6.99
N ARG A 90 -5.81 12.10 6.58
CA ARG A 90 -4.94 11.21 7.38
C ARG A 90 -3.52 11.77 7.54
N LEU A 91 -2.94 12.31 6.47
CA LEU A 91 -1.61 12.94 6.49
C LEU A 91 -1.56 14.16 7.41
N ASN A 92 -2.66 14.93 7.50
CA ASN A 92 -2.74 16.09 8.39
C ASN A 92 -2.81 15.72 9.88
N THR A 93 -3.21 14.49 10.22
CA THR A 93 -3.47 14.06 11.60
C THR A 93 -2.41 13.09 12.15
N ALA A 94 -1.54 12.53 11.32
CA ALA A 94 -0.44 11.66 11.72
C ALA A 94 0.94 12.32 11.51
N GLU A 95 1.98 11.72 12.09
CA GLU A 95 3.36 12.06 11.75
C GLU A 95 3.66 11.57 10.33
N ALA A 96 3.65 12.49 9.36
CA ALA A 96 3.92 12.19 7.96
C ALA A 96 5.37 12.56 7.58
N LYS A 97 6.02 11.70 6.79
CA LYS A 97 7.35 11.93 6.22
C LYS A 97 7.31 11.76 4.70
N CYS A 98 8.09 12.57 4.00
CA CYS A 98 8.29 12.43 2.56
C CYS A 98 9.77 12.12 2.27
N GLN A 99 10.00 11.19 1.35
CA GLN A 99 11.32 10.87 0.85
C GLN A 99 11.56 11.66 -0.44
N LEU A 100 12.36 12.71 -0.34
CA LEU A 100 12.75 13.47 -1.54
C LEU A 100 13.58 12.58 -2.47
N GLN A 101 13.17 12.52 -3.73
CA GLN A 101 13.99 11.98 -4.82
C GLN A 101 14.70 13.15 -5.48
N ASN A 102 15.98 13.00 -5.79
CA ASN A 102 16.80 14.04 -6.45
C ASN A 102 16.94 15.34 -5.65
N ILE A 103 17.38 15.26 -4.39
CA ILE A 103 17.58 16.43 -3.50
C ILE A 103 18.44 17.54 -4.14
N HIS A 104 19.34 17.18 -5.05
CA HIS A 104 20.17 18.11 -5.81
C HIS A 104 19.39 19.09 -6.71
N LEU A 105 18.12 18.81 -7.03
CA LEU A 105 17.27 19.72 -7.80
C LEU A 105 16.50 20.73 -6.93
N VAL A 106 16.49 20.53 -5.61
CA VAL A 106 15.70 21.35 -4.66
C VAL A 106 16.59 22.30 -3.87
N VAL A 107 17.88 21.97 -3.73
CA VAL A 107 18.87 22.84 -3.06
C VAL A 107 19.63 23.62 -4.14
N GLN A 108 19.26 24.88 -4.35
CA GLN A 108 20.04 25.90 -5.06
C GLN A 108 20.41 27.02 -4.11
#